data_AF-A0AAI9SBY6-F1
#
_entry.id   AF-A0AAI9SBY6-F1
#
_cell.length_a   1.000
_cell.length_b   1.000
_cell.length_c   1.000
_cell.angle_alpha   90.00
_cell.angle_beta   90.00
_cell.angle_gamma   90.00
#
_symmetry.space_group_name_H-M   'P 1'
#
loop_
_entity.id
_entity.type
_entity.pdbx_description
1 polymer ?
#
loop_
_entity_poly.entity_id
_entity_poly.type
_entity_poly.pdbx_seq_one_letter_code
_entity_poly.pdbx_strand_id
1 'polypeptide(L)'
;MARSLTRGTVVTSEKASSYQGKAVKTVIAAAVASLVAGAAMAAPTAVDGTVDIMGSLVVSTDKGATSYVGTDVEKTVSDKTTAWDKDTDTLGQSSKVVLKNGHLSVANTTTTPVDSIDGTGTVTVDASTADTTLAEQTGFSEGKNHIHTALDINMTAADGEKNGTAATLTLSGSDTRVFASGTLKTTTAASEKHDVAGKATLTATGNLVFGVADKKGTNGTIDKPGTEYNFDIGLNTTVSGANVDYLKGNIKVAEGKELSLVSTTKTTIEEGVVFANAGTVTLSGASVDFNADYAAEQNSGKLVVEGTTSIGGAIMGGEVRLADDFAKDKNNKIDDAAFVLLKNGATVTEDGSINATQLTFAGDKALDVKGTVETAATVVSAPGASVTVSGYEDPDNASNTLYGSANLGAITIEDATSAADFTLTNGNNKVDVTAESLTIEAGVSADKTTAGAFTLAEGGLTLNTVSIASGGKVTVYDDTNHSSAPKQS
;
A
#
# COMPACT_ATOMS: atom_id res chain seq x y z
N MET A 1 22.20 60.20 48.27
CA MET A 1 23.47 59.50 48.01
C MET A 1 23.22 58.36 47.03
N ALA A 2 24.11 58.21 46.02
CA ALA A 2 24.30 57.14 45.00
C ALA A 2 23.06 56.60 44.25
N ARG A 3 22.77 56.95 42.99
CA ARG A 3 23.39 56.63 41.66
C ARG A 3 23.18 55.19 41.13
N SER A 4 22.43 55.12 40.01
CA SER A 4 22.60 54.29 38.80
C SER A 4 22.40 52.76 38.85
N LEU A 5 21.49 52.23 38.02
CA LEU A 5 21.85 51.39 36.85
C LEU A 5 20.64 51.12 35.93
N THR A 6 20.84 51.44 34.65
CA THR A 6 19.98 51.18 33.50
C THR A 6 20.17 49.73 32.99
N ARG A 7 19.14 49.23 32.26
CA ARG A 7 19.16 48.22 31.18
C ARG A 7 18.71 46.81 31.56
N GLY A 8 17.73 46.32 30.80
CA GLY A 8 17.33 44.92 30.76
C GLY A 8 15.97 44.73 30.11
N THR A 9 15.85 45.03 28.82
CA THR A 9 14.81 44.43 27.95
C THR A 9 14.84 42.92 28.17
N VAL A 10 13.70 42.32 28.52
CA VAL A 10 13.55 40.87 28.42
C VAL A 10 13.49 40.55 26.94
N VAL A 11 14.66 40.28 26.38
CA VAL A 11 14.80 39.57 25.12
C VAL A 11 14.27 38.17 25.44
N THR A 12 13.11 37.81 24.91
CA THR A 12 12.74 36.40 24.82
C THR A 12 13.85 35.72 24.05
N SER A 13 14.54 34.81 24.73
CA SER A 13 15.76 34.18 24.26
C SER A 13 15.54 33.61 22.85
N GLU A 14 16.33 34.17 21.94
CA GLU A 14 16.98 33.50 20.83
C GLU A 14 16.80 31.98 20.83
N LYS A 15 16.28 31.50 19.71
CA LYS A 15 16.18 30.12 19.25
C LYS A 15 17.43 29.29 19.59
N ALA A 16 17.50 28.81 20.82
CA ALA A 16 18.30 27.67 21.23
C ALA A 16 17.48 26.39 21.03
N SER A 17 17.06 26.14 19.79
CA SER A 17 16.69 24.80 19.33
C SER A 17 17.69 24.40 18.25
N SER A 18 18.93 24.24 18.68
CA SER A 18 20.04 23.81 17.84
C SER A 18 20.87 22.71 18.50
N TYR A 19 20.24 21.83 19.28
CA TYR A 19 20.86 20.59 19.74
C TYR A 19 19.75 19.62 20.11
N GLN A 20 19.27 18.81 19.15
CA GLN A 20 18.78 17.42 19.30
C GLN A 20 18.54 16.73 17.94
N GLY A 21 19.15 17.23 16.86
CA GLY A 21 19.25 16.53 15.56
C GLY A 21 20.60 15.84 15.38
N LYS A 22 21.21 15.32 16.45
CA LYS A 22 22.32 14.36 16.28
C LYS A 22 21.66 13.07 15.88
N ALA A 23 21.54 12.84 14.57
CA ALA A 23 21.20 11.55 14.01
C ALA A 23 21.97 10.49 14.81
N VAL A 24 21.24 9.51 15.32
CA VAL A 24 21.85 8.25 15.71
C VAL A 24 22.50 7.74 14.44
N LYS A 25 23.79 8.01 14.26
CA LYS A 25 24.61 7.30 13.28
C LYS A 25 24.50 5.85 13.72
N THR A 26 23.64 5.09 13.07
CA THR A 26 23.70 3.64 13.15
C THR A 26 25.12 3.31 12.75
N VAL A 27 25.90 2.81 13.70
CA VAL A 27 27.27 2.37 13.50
C VAL A 27 27.18 1.08 12.70
N ILE A 28 26.89 1.18 11.41
CA ILE A 28 27.02 0.10 10.45
C ILE A 28 28.20 0.52 9.57
N ALA A 29 29.18 -0.38 9.43
CA ALA A 29 30.48 -0.17 8.79
C ALA A 29 31.55 0.57 9.63
N ALA A 30 31.91 0.03 10.79
CA ALA A 30 33.27 0.19 11.32
C ALA A 30 33.90 -1.17 11.69
N ALA A 31 33.91 -2.11 10.74
CA ALA A 31 34.80 -3.26 10.83
C ALA A 31 36.23 -2.82 10.46
N VAL A 32 37.11 -2.83 11.46
CA VAL A 32 38.55 -2.58 11.34
C VAL A 32 39.17 -3.74 10.55
N ALA A 33 39.75 -3.44 9.39
CA ALA A 33 40.61 -4.38 8.66
C ALA A 33 42.01 -3.78 8.60
N SER A 34 42.95 -4.37 9.35
CA SER A 34 44.37 -4.13 9.17
C SER A 34 44.82 -4.80 7.86
N LEU A 35 45.26 -3.99 6.90
CA LEU A 35 45.89 -4.44 5.66
C LEU A 35 47.24 -5.11 5.98
N VAL A 36 47.32 -6.44 5.84
CA VAL A 36 48.60 -7.16 5.80
C VAL A 36 48.95 -7.41 4.35
N ALA A 37 49.83 -6.58 3.79
CA ALA A 37 50.47 -6.83 2.51
C ALA A 37 51.59 -7.87 2.69
N GLY A 38 51.57 -8.98 1.94
CA GLY A 38 52.77 -9.81 1.77
C GLY A 38 52.63 -11.34 1.74
N ALA A 39 51.43 -11.92 1.61
CA ALA A 39 51.29 -13.35 1.32
C ALA A 39 50.45 -13.55 0.05
N ALA A 40 50.80 -14.52 -0.80
CA ALA A 40 49.96 -14.96 -1.90
C ALA A 40 48.68 -15.57 -1.31
N MET A 41 47.62 -14.75 -1.23
CA MET A 41 46.32 -15.20 -0.74
C MET A 41 45.63 -16.01 -1.84
N ALA A 42 45.02 -17.13 -1.47
CA ALA A 42 44.16 -17.88 -2.39
C ALA A 42 43.03 -16.96 -2.88
N ALA A 43 42.59 -17.13 -4.13
CA ALA A 43 41.47 -16.35 -4.65
C ALA A 43 40.20 -16.67 -3.83
N PRO A 44 39.40 -15.65 -3.44
CA PRO A 44 38.14 -15.89 -2.76
C PRO A 44 37.23 -16.80 -3.58
N THR A 45 36.56 -17.73 -2.91
CA THR A 45 35.70 -18.75 -3.53
C THR A 45 34.31 -18.65 -2.95
N ALA A 46 33.30 -18.66 -3.82
CA ALA A 46 31.91 -18.67 -3.40
C ALA A 46 31.56 -19.98 -2.68
N VAL A 47 30.82 -19.88 -1.57
CA VAL A 47 30.32 -21.05 -0.84
C VAL A 47 29.24 -21.74 -1.67
N ASP A 48 29.49 -22.97 -2.09
CA ASP A 48 28.52 -23.87 -2.71
C ASP A 48 27.94 -24.79 -1.63
N GLY A 49 26.89 -24.33 -0.95
CA GLY A 49 26.36 -24.96 0.25
C GLY A 49 25.65 -23.98 1.17
N THR A 50 25.47 -24.37 2.43
CA THR A 50 24.75 -23.55 3.42
C THR A 50 25.69 -22.57 4.12
N VAL A 51 25.23 -21.34 4.32
CA VAL A 51 25.87 -20.29 5.13
C VAL A 51 24.94 -19.95 6.29
N ASP A 52 25.27 -20.45 7.47
CA ASP A 52 24.54 -20.21 8.71
C ASP A 52 25.07 -18.94 9.38
N ILE A 53 24.19 -17.96 9.61
CA ILE A 53 24.52 -16.68 10.24
C ILE A 53 23.85 -16.62 11.61
N MET A 54 24.64 -16.80 12.68
CA MET A 54 24.19 -16.62 14.07
C MET A 54 24.50 -15.21 14.59
N GLY A 55 25.63 -14.63 14.16
CA GLY A 55 26.03 -13.27 14.49
C GLY A 55 25.71 -12.31 13.35
N SER A 56 26.72 -11.95 12.56
CA SER A 56 26.57 -11.03 11.43
C SER A 56 27.48 -11.37 10.26
N LEU A 57 26.97 -11.22 9.04
CA LEU A 57 27.76 -11.21 7.81
C LEU A 57 27.53 -9.88 7.10
N VAL A 58 28.61 -9.11 6.91
CA VAL A 58 28.58 -7.83 6.19
C VAL A 58 29.31 -7.97 4.85
N VAL A 59 28.60 -7.66 3.77
CA VAL A 59 29.11 -7.60 2.40
C VAL A 59 29.15 -6.14 1.96
N SER A 60 30.34 -5.60 1.64
CA SER A 60 30.47 -4.19 1.24
C SER A 60 31.62 -3.94 0.27
N THR A 61 31.44 -2.97 -0.62
CA THR A 61 32.42 -2.45 -1.59
C THR A 61 32.96 -1.06 -1.21
N ASP A 62 32.66 -0.53 -0.02
CA ASP A 62 33.05 0.84 0.40
C ASP A 62 34.58 1.07 0.41
N LYS A 63 35.36 0.00 0.43
CA LYS A 63 36.83 0.02 0.39
C LYS A 63 37.40 -0.40 -0.97
N GLY A 64 36.60 -0.32 -2.03
CA GLY A 64 36.97 -0.69 -3.40
C GLY A 64 36.56 -2.12 -3.74
N ALA A 65 37.39 -3.11 -3.39
CA ALA A 65 37.05 -4.51 -3.59
C ALA A 65 35.94 -4.97 -2.62
N THR A 66 35.09 -5.90 -3.07
CA THR A 66 34.05 -6.49 -2.21
C THR A 66 34.70 -7.21 -1.03
N SER A 67 34.24 -6.90 0.17
CA SER A 67 34.68 -7.48 1.43
C SER A 67 33.54 -8.27 2.08
N TYR A 68 33.87 -9.40 2.70
CA TYR A 68 32.92 -10.28 3.40
C TYR A 68 33.39 -10.47 4.84
N VAL A 69 32.80 -9.72 5.77
CA VAL A 69 33.18 -9.75 7.18
C VAL A 69 32.12 -10.49 7.97
N GLY A 70 32.44 -11.74 8.34
CA GLY A 70 31.59 -12.59 9.19
C GLY A 70 32.04 -12.57 10.65
N THR A 71 31.07 -12.55 11.58
CA THR A 71 31.23 -12.84 13.01
C THR A 71 30.17 -13.87 13.39
N ASP A 72 30.58 -14.99 13.98
CA ASP A 72 29.71 -16.15 14.26
C ASP A 72 28.91 -16.59 13.03
N VAL A 73 29.64 -16.85 11.95
CA VAL A 73 29.14 -17.38 10.68
C VAL A 73 29.81 -18.72 10.42
N GLU A 74 29.02 -19.72 10.06
CA GLU A 74 29.49 -21.05 9.66
C GLU A 74 29.07 -21.35 8.22
N LYS A 75 29.90 -22.11 7.52
CA LYS A 75 29.59 -22.64 6.20
C LYS A 75 29.59 -24.17 6.24
N THR A 76 28.64 -24.78 5.56
CA THR A 76 28.56 -26.23 5.39
C THR A 76 28.62 -26.57 3.90
N VAL A 77 29.68 -27.27 3.51
CA VAL A 77 29.93 -27.72 2.12
C VAL A 77 30.20 -29.22 2.15
N SER A 78 29.46 -30.01 1.36
CA SER A 78 29.59 -31.48 1.33
C SER A 78 29.57 -32.12 2.73
N ASP A 79 28.56 -31.77 3.54
CA ASP A 79 28.34 -32.25 4.92
C ASP A 79 29.43 -31.87 5.95
N LYS A 80 30.37 -30.99 5.58
CA LYS A 80 31.40 -30.49 6.48
C LYS A 80 31.14 -29.03 6.85
N THR A 81 30.91 -28.80 8.14
CA THR A 81 30.76 -27.46 8.71
C THR A 81 32.10 -26.90 9.16
N THR A 82 32.38 -25.64 8.79
CA THR A 82 33.57 -24.89 9.20
C THR A 82 33.23 -23.42 9.44
N ALA A 83 34.02 -22.72 10.25
CA ALA A 83 33.86 -21.29 10.43
C ALA A 83 34.09 -20.52 9.13
N TRP A 84 33.40 -19.39 8.98
CA TRP A 84 33.60 -18.44 7.89
C TRP A 84 35.01 -17.84 7.94
N ASP A 85 35.68 -17.85 6.80
CA ASP A 85 36.97 -17.20 6.59
C ASP A 85 36.79 -15.97 5.71
N LYS A 86 36.90 -14.78 6.32
CA LYS A 86 36.75 -13.49 5.64
C LYS A 86 37.70 -13.26 4.45
N ASP A 87 38.82 -13.98 4.39
CA ASP A 87 39.84 -13.79 3.36
C ASP A 87 39.64 -14.76 2.18
N THR A 88 38.86 -15.83 2.35
CA THR A 88 38.70 -16.87 1.32
C THR A 88 37.25 -17.17 0.96
N ASP A 89 36.27 -16.84 1.79
CA ASP A 89 34.86 -17.12 1.55
C ASP A 89 34.10 -15.93 1.00
N THR A 90 33.23 -16.20 0.02
CA THR A 90 32.26 -15.23 -0.49
C THR A 90 30.88 -15.85 -0.63
N LEU A 91 29.86 -15.01 -0.75
CA LEU A 91 28.54 -15.45 -1.23
C LEU A 91 28.54 -15.55 -2.76
N GLY A 92 27.75 -16.48 -3.28
CA GLY A 92 27.50 -16.64 -4.70
C GLY A 92 26.16 -17.32 -4.97
N GLN A 93 25.86 -17.55 -6.24
CA GLN A 93 24.56 -18.06 -6.71
C GLN A 93 24.14 -19.42 -6.11
N SER A 94 25.08 -20.18 -5.54
CA SER A 94 24.83 -21.48 -4.89
C SER A 94 24.88 -21.42 -3.36
N SER A 95 25.08 -20.23 -2.79
CA SER A 95 25.11 -20.03 -1.35
C SER A 95 23.69 -19.97 -0.79
N LYS A 96 23.32 -20.96 0.03
CA LYS A 96 22.05 -21.01 0.76
C LYS A 96 22.21 -20.32 2.11
N VAL A 97 21.76 -19.09 2.23
CA VAL A 97 21.85 -18.33 3.48
C VAL A 97 20.75 -18.77 4.44
N VAL A 98 21.12 -19.11 5.67
CA VAL A 98 20.18 -19.43 6.75
C VAL A 98 20.48 -18.53 7.94
N LEU A 99 19.54 -17.64 8.25
CA LEU A 99 19.60 -16.78 9.42
C LEU A 99 19.16 -17.56 10.65
N LYS A 100 20.03 -17.62 11.66
CA LYS A 100 19.76 -18.26 12.96
C LYS A 100 19.67 -17.19 14.05
N ASN A 101 18.76 -16.24 13.83
CA ASN A 101 18.64 -14.94 14.51
C ASN A 101 19.80 -13.96 14.24
N GLY A 102 20.67 -14.27 13.28
CA GLY A 102 21.76 -13.40 12.87
C GLY A 102 21.36 -12.34 11.84
N HIS A 103 22.34 -11.58 11.40
CA HIS A 103 22.15 -10.42 10.51
C HIS A 103 23.00 -10.53 9.24
N LEU A 104 22.34 -10.62 8.08
CA LEU A 104 22.98 -10.41 6.79
C LEU A 104 22.84 -8.93 6.38
N SER A 105 23.96 -8.25 6.12
CA SER A 105 23.99 -6.88 5.62
C SER A 105 24.75 -6.81 4.31
N VAL A 106 24.14 -6.22 3.28
CA VAL A 106 24.73 -5.98 1.98
C VAL A 106 24.71 -4.48 1.73
N ALA A 107 25.87 -3.86 1.48
CA ALA A 107 26.01 -2.42 1.39
C ALA A 107 26.82 -1.99 0.17
N ASN A 108 26.27 -1.06 -0.61
CA ASN A 108 26.90 -0.40 -1.77
C ASN A 108 27.38 -1.35 -2.88
N THR A 109 26.88 -2.59 -2.90
CA THR A 109 27.27 -3.63 -3.86
C THR A 109 26.27 -3.72 -5.01
N THR A 110 26.72 -3.60 -6.26
CA THR A 110 25.85 -3.65 -7.44
C THR A 110 24.92 -4.86 -7.46
N THR A 111 25.45 -6.07 -7.20
CA THR A 111 24.66 -7.29 -7.00
C THR A 111 25.42 -8.30 -6.15
N THR A 112 24.82 -8.75 -5.05
CA THR A 112 25.26 -9.88 -4.25
C THR A 112 24.29 -11.05 -4.47
N PRO A 113 24.67 -12.06 -5.27
CA PRO A 113 23.80 -13.20 -5.53
C PRO A 113 23.90 -14.25 -4.42
N VAL A 114 22.78 -14.89 -4.13
CA VAL A 114 22.63 -16.08 -3.27
C VAL A 114 21.69 -17.09 -3.95
N ASP A 115 21.68 -18.33 -3.49
CA ASP A 115 20.69 -19.33 -3.92
C ASP A 115 19.34 -18.98 -3.30
N SER A 116 19.31 -18.93 -1.97
CA SER A 116 18.13 -18.63 -1.15
C SER A 116 18.50 -17.96 0.17
N ILE A 117 17.53 -17.29 0.80
CA ILE A 117 17.60 -16.75 2.16
C ILE A 117 16.48 -17.41 2.96
N ASP A 118 16.84 -18.06 4.07
CA ASP A 118 15.90 -18.74 4.97
C ASP A 118 16.12 -18.34 6.43
N GLY A 119 15.21 -18.76 7.31
CA GLY A 119 15.34 -18.69 8.75
C GLY A 119 14.82 -17.39 9.35
N THR A 120 15.37 -17.04 10.51
CA THR A 120 14.95 -15.90 11.33
C THR A 120 16.09 -14.93 11.57
N GLY A 121 15.80 -13.63 11.66
CA GLY A 121 16.82 -12.62 11.94
C GLY A 121 16.60 -11.34 11.15
N THR A 122 17.68 -10.79 10.59
CA THR A 122 17.63 -9.50 9.89
C THR A 122 18.36 -9.59 8.55
N VAL A 123 17.76 -8.98 7.53
CA VAL A 123 18.40 -8.65 6.26
C VAL A 123 18.49 -7.13 6.14
N THR A 124 19.66 -6.61 5.77
CA THR A 124 19.85 -5.20 5.44
C THR A 124 20.38 -5.04 4.02
N VAL A 125 19.73 -4.19 3.24
CA VAL A 125 20.19 -3.73 1.93
C VAL A 125 20.44 -2.23 2.02
N ASP A 126 21.70 -1.84 2.11
CA ASP A 126 22.13 -0.46 2.33
C ASP A 126 22.72 0.15 1.05
N ALA A 127 21.91 0.93 0.35
CA ALA A 127 22.27 1.71 -0.82
C ALA A 127 22.59 3.18 -0.47
N SER A 128 23.13 3.47 0.72
CA SER A 128 23.38 4.87 1.14
C SER A 128 24.37 5.63 0.25
N THR A 129 25.23 4.97 -0.52
CA THR A 129 26.20 5.65 -1.41
C THR A 129 26.21 5.13 -2.85
N ALA A 130 25.72 3.91 -3.09
CA ALA A 130 25.57 3.33 -4.41
C ALA A 130 24.40 2.33 -4.44
N ASP A 131 23.83 2.12 -5.63
CA ASP A 131 22.81 1.10 -5.84
C ASP A 131 23.26 -0.25 -5.27
N THR A 132 22.36 -0.89 -4.53
CA THR A 132 22.64 -2.13 -3.82
C THR A 132 21.56 -3.16 -4.07
N THR A 133 21.97 -4.35 -4.52
CA THR A 133 21.06 -5.46 -4.77
C THR A 133 21.52 -6.71 -4.03
N LEU A 134 20.63 -7.32 -3.24
CA LEU A 134 20.73 -8.70 -2.78
C LEU A 134 19.69 -9.53 -3.55
N ALA A 135 20.14 -10.58 -4.23
CA ALA A 135 19.29 -11.36 -5.12
C ALA A 135 19.42 -12.85 -4.88
N GLU A 136 18.31 -13.50 -4.55
CA GLU A 136 18.16 -14.93 -4.76
C GLU A 136 18.13 -15.19 -6.27
N GLN A 137 18.97 -16.11 -6.76
CA GLN A 137 19.06 -16.44 -8.18
C GLN A 137 18.12 -17.56 -8.58
N THR A 138 17.87 -18.48 -7.66
CA THR A 138 17.04 -19.68 -7.83
C THR A 138 15.86 -19.62 -6.87
N GLY A 139 16.13 -19.33 -5.60
CA GLY A 139 15.19 -19.34 -4.50
C GLY A 139 14.48 -20.68 -4.35
N PHE A 140 13.32 -20.66 -3.71
CA PHE A 140 12.54 -21.86 -3.43
C PHE A 140 11.50 -22.17 -4.51
N SER A 141 11.44 -23.44 -4.93
CA SER A 141 10.54 -23.95 -5.97
C SER A 141 10.07 -25.38 -5.69
N GLU A 142 9.85 -25.72 -4.41
CA GLU A 142 9.40 -27.04 -3.98
C GLU A 142 7.87 -27.21 -3.98
N GLY A 143 7.11 -26.17 -4.38
CA GLY A 143 5.65 -26.15 -4.39
C GLY A 143 5.05 -26.03 -2.99
N LYS A 144 5.72 -25.35 -2.07
CA LYS A 144 5.31 -25.20 -0.66
C LYS A 144 5.32 -23.73 -0.22
N ASN A 145 4.87 -23.48 1.00
CA ASN A 145 5.08 -22.19 1.67
C ASN A 145 6.42 -22.23 2.41
N HIS A 146 7.25 -21.23 2.18
CA HIS A 146 8.47 -20.97 2.96
C HIS A 146 8.18 -19.89 3.97
N ILE A 147 8.28 -20.24 5.25
CA ILE A 147 7.81 -19.43 6.36
C ILE A 147 9.00 -18.89 7.14
N HIS A 148 9.23 -17.59 7.03
CA HIS A 148 10.04 -16.83 7.95
C HIS A 148 9.21 -16.53 9.20
N THR A 149 9.51 -17.21 10.31
CA THR A 149 8.74 -17.03 11.54
C THR A 149 8.95 -15.63 12.15
N ALA A 150 10.15 -15.07 12.03
CA ALA A 150 10.49 -13.69 12.41
C ALA A 150 11.66 -13.17 11.55
N LEU A 151 11.39 -12.21 10.66
CA LEU A 151 12.40 -11.64 9.77
C LEU A 151 12.20 -10.12 9.57
N ASP A 152 13.20 -9.34 9.97
CA ASP A 152 13.25 -7.92 9.67
C ASP A 152 13.99 -7.67 8.36
N ILE A 153 13.41 -6.85 7.49
CA ILE A 153 14.02 -6.38 6.25
C ILE A 153 14.22 -4.87 6.39
N ASN A 154 15.48 -4.44 6.38
CA ASN A 154 15.85 -3.04 6.44
C ASN A 154 16.43 -2.61 5.08
N MET A 155 15.87 -1.55 4.49
CA MET A 155 16.34 -1.01 3.21
C MET A 155 16.64 0.47 3.34
N THR A 156 17.86 0.88 2.98
CA THR A 156 18.28 2.28 3.03
C THR A 156 18.71 2.74 1.66
N ALA A 157 18.25 3.90 1.21
CA ALA A 157 18.76 4.52 -0.02
C ALA A 157 18.90 6.03 0.15
N ALA A 158 19.87 6.62 -0.54
CA ALA A 158 20.08 8.05 -0.62
C ALA A 158 19.30 8.69 -1.78
N ASP A 159 18.72 9.86 -1.53
CA ASP A 159 18.30 10.80 -2.56
C ASP A 159 19.53 11.32 -3.32
N GLY A 160 19.36 11.81 -4.55
CA GLY A 160 20.46 12.34 -5.36
C GLY A 160 20.05 13.49 -6.27
N GLU A 161 21.03 14.31 -6.68
CA GLU A 161 20.80 15.49 -7.51
C GLU A 161 20.19 15.14 -8.89
N LYS A 162 20.67 14.05 -9.50
CA LYS A 162 20.20 13.56 -10.81
C LYS A 162 19.52 12.20 -10.74
N ASN A 163 20.04 11.32 -9.88
CA ASN A 163 19.53 9.98 -9.65
C ASN A 163 19.63 9.68 -8.16
N GLY A 164 18.52 9.32 -7.52
CA GLY A 164 18.57 8.64 -6.23
C GLY A 164 19.10 7.21 -6.40
N THR A 165 19.63 6.66 -5.32
CA THR A 165 20.10 5.26 -5.26
C THR A 165 18.94 4.28 -5.06
N ALA A 166 19.18 3.01 -5.37
CA ALA A 166 18.20 1.94 -5.22
C ALA A 166 18.71 0.84 -4.27
N ALA A 167 17.94 0.56 -3.21
CA ALA A 167 18.07 -0.65 -2.41
C ALA A 167 17.10 -1.71 -2.93
N THR A 168 17.59 -2.86 -3.35
CA THR A 168 16.78 -3.93 -3.97
C THR A 168 17.01 -5.27 -3.29
N LEU A 169 15.92 -5.94 -2.91
CA LEU A 169 15.89 -7.34 -2.49
C LEU A 169 15.04 -8.13 -3.49
N THR A 170 15.66 -9.10 -4.16
CA THR A 170 14.98 -9.99 -5.13
C THR A 170 14.88 -11.40 -4.56
N LEU A 171 13.67 -11.94 -4.48
CA LEU A 171 13.35 -13.29 -4.00
C LEU A 171 12.87 -14.14 -5.19
N SER A 172 13.70 -15.07 -5.64
CA SER A 172 13.39 -15.89 -6.82
C SER A 172 12.65 -17.17 -6.43
N GLY A 173 12.19 -17.93 -7.43
CA GLY A 173 11.46 -19.17 -7.24
C GLY A 173 9.95 -18.98 -7.13
N SER A 174 9.21 -20.06 -7.41
CA SER A 174 7.75 -20.01 -7.54
C SER A 174 7.00 -20.11 -6.21
N ASP A 175 7.67 -20.49 -5.14
CA ASP A 175 7.03 -20.78 -3.86
C ASP A 175 6.56 -19.53 -3.13
N THR A 176 5.49 -19.68 -2.35
CA THR A 176 4.97 -18.62 -1.48
C THR A 176 5.97 -18.29 -0.37
N ARG A 177 6.36 -17.02 -0.25
CA ARG A 177 7.14 -16.51 0.88
C ARG A 177 6.20 -15.91 1.92
N VAL A 178 6.23 -16.48 3.12
CA VAL A 178 5.44 -16.02 4.26
C VAL A 178 6.35 -15.36 5.27
N PHE A 179 6.13 -14.07 5.52
CA PHE A 179 6.77 -13.32 6.59
C PHE A 179 5.80 -13.23 7.76
N ALA A 180 5.85 -14.23 8.65
CA ALA A 180 4.85 -14.37 9.71
C ALA A 180 4.94 -13.25 10.75
N SER A 181 6.13 -12.75 11.04
CA SER A 181 6.36 -11.57 11.89
C SER A 181 7.65 -10.85 11.55
N GLY A 182 7.78 -9.59 11.98
CA GLY A 182 8.92 -8.73 11.72
C GLY A 182 8.51 -7.38 11.15
N THR A 183 9.46 -6.68 10.55
CA THR A 183 9.23 -5.36 9.94
C THR A 183 9.94 -5.22 8.60
N LEU A 184 9.24 -4.72 7.59
CA LEU A 184 9.85 -4.06 6.44
C LEU A 184 10.03 -2.59 6.78
N LYS A 185 11.27 -2.19 7.01
CA LYS A 185 11.63 -0.81 7.31
C LYS A 185 12.43 -0.22 6.16
N THR A 186 11.95 0.89 5.62
CA THR A 186 12.68 1.64 4.60
C THR A 186 13.04 3.02 5.09
N THR A 187 14.25 3.49 4.79
CA THR A 187 14.76 4.75 5.34
C THR A 187 15.55 5.51 4.29
N THR A 188 15.31 6.83 4.22
CA THR A 188 16.13 7.72 3.40
C THR A 188 17.47 7.97 4.13
N ALA A 189 18.59 7.70 3.47
CA ALA A 189 19.90 8.05 4.00
C ALA A 189 20.04 9.58 4.12
N ALA A 190 20.79 10.05 5.12
CA ALA A 190 21.03 11.47 5.28
C ALA A 190 21.82 12.01 4.08
N SER A 191 21.28 13.02 3.39
CA SER A 191 21.98 13.70 2.30
C SER A 191 21.76 15.21 2.29
N GLU A 192 22.70 15.94 1.67
CA GLU A 192 22.60 17.38 1.47
C GLU A 192 21.71 17.67 0.25
N LYS A 193 20.45 18.04 0.51
CA LYS A 193 19.40 18.50 -0.43
C LYS A 193 19.51 17.97 -1.87
N HIS A 194 18.58 17.09 -2.23
CA HIS A 194 18.53 16.47 -3.56
C HIS A 194 17.12 16.47 -4.15
N ASP A 195 17.05 16.52 -5.48
CA ASP A 195 15.80 16.69 -6.23
C ASP A 195 15.17 15.35 -6.66
N VAL A 196 15.93 14.24 -6.66
CA VAL A 196 15.45 12.91 -7.05
C VAL A 196 15.53 11.94 -5.89
N ALA A 197 14.39 11.37 -5.50
CA ALA A 197 14.29 10.46 -4.37
C ALA A 197 14.99 9.11 -4.62
N GLY A 198 15.64 8.57 -3.59
CA GLY A 198 16.04 7.16 -3.56
C GLY A 198 14.83 6.23 -3.46
N LYS A 199 15.05 4.93 -3.67
CA LYS A 199 13.96 3.94 -3.65
C LYS A 199 14.36 2.61 -3.02
N ALA A 200 13.37 1.93 -2.44
CA ALA A 200 13.46 0.55 -1.96
C ALA A 200 12.56 -0.35 -2.81
N THR A 201 13.03 -1.55 -3.14
CA THR A 201 12.25 -2.53 -3.89
C THR A 201 12.43 -3.93 -3.32
N LEU A 202 11.35 -4.50 -2.80
CA LEU A 202 11.23 -5.92 -2.51
C LEU A 202 10.45 -6.57 -3.64
N THR A 203 11.05 -7.49 -4.38
CA THR A 203 10.38 -8.19 -5.47
C THR A 203 10.50 -9.69 -5.29
N ALA A 204 9.43 -10.42 -5.59
CA ALA A 204 9.40 -11.86 -5.61
C ALA A 204 8.77 -12.36 -6.91
N THR A 205 9.28 -13.49 -7.42
CA THR A 205 8.61 -14.19 -8.54
C THR A 205 7.38 -14.98 -8.08
N GLY A 206 7.41 -15.49 -6.84
CA GLY A 206 6.29 -16.18 -6.20
C GLY A 206 5.33 -15.24 -5.46
N ASN A 207 4.46 -15.83 -4.64
CA ASN A 207 3.54 -15.07 -3.79
C ASN A 207 4.25 -14.49 -2.56
N LEU A 208 3.81 -13.32 -2.11
CA LEU A 208 4.24 -12.70 -0.86
C LEU A 208 3.07 -12.66 0.13
N VAL A 209 3.31 -13.13 1.36
CA VAL A 209 2.33 -13.09 2.46
C VAL A 209 2.95 -12.42 3.67
N PHE A 210 2.31 -11.39 4.23
CA PHE A 210 2.79 -10.62 5.37
C PHE A 210 1.84 -10.74 6.57
N GLY A 211 2.40 -11.15 7.70
CA GLY A 211 1.65 -11.43 8.92
C GLY A 211 0.92 -12.78 8.87
N VAL A 212 0.24 -13.08 9.96
CA VAL A 212 -0.66 -14.23 10.09
C VAL A 212 -1.97 -13.72 10.63
N ALA A 213 -3.08 -14.01 9.95
CA ALA A 213 -4.42 -13.62 10.38
C ALA A 213 -4.80 -14.28 11.72
N ASP A 214 -5.73 -13.65 12.43
CA ASP A 214 -6.35 -14.26 13.60
C ASP A 214 -7.14 -15.50 13.19
N LYS A 215 -7.05 -16.57 13.99
CA LYS A 215 -7.91 -17.72 13.81
C LYS A 215 -9.21 -17.47 14.57
N LYS A 216 -10.30 -17.26 13.84
CA LYS A 216 -11.65 -17.14 14.40
C LYS A 216 -12.30 -18.52 14.62
N GLY A 217 -13.00 -18.67 15.73
CA GLY A 217 -13.87 -19.80 16.02
C GLY A 217 -15.28 -19.62 15.43
N THR A 218 -16.16 -20.59 15.65
CA THR A 218 -17.52 -20.64 15.06
C THR A 218 -18.41 -19.44 15.39
N ASN A 219 -18.12 -18.70 16.46
CA ASN A 219 -18.91 -17.54 16.91
C ASN A 219 -18.21 -16.20 16.60
N GLY A 220 -17.20 -16.17 15.74
CA GLY A 220 -16.40 -14.97 15.45
C GLY A 220 -15.40 -14.59 16.55
N THR A 221 -15.34 -15.35 17.65
CA THR A 221 -14.33 -15.17 18.70
C THR A 221 -12.94 -15.53 18.19
N ILE A 222 -11.91 -14.79 18.60
CA ILE A 222 -10.53 -15.13 18.27
C ILE A 222 -10.09 -16.33 19.13
N ASP A 223 -9.98 -17.50 18.50
CA ASP A 223 -9.51 -18.74 19.12
C ASP A 223 -7.99 -18.74 19.28
N LYS A 224 -7.27 -18.17 18.31
CA LYS A 224 -5.82 -17.98 18.37
C LYS A 224 -5.44 -16.65 17.71
N PRO A 225 -4.74 -15.76 18.43
CA PRO A 225 -4.23 -14.54 17.83
C PRO A 225 -3.17 -14.88 16.78
N GLY A 226 -3.24 -14.18 15.66
CA GLY A 226 -2.23 -14.14 14.63
C GLY A 226 -1.00 -13.33 15.05
N THR A 227 -0.10 -13.09 14.09
CA THR A 227 1.15 -12.36 14.30
C THR A 227 1.28 -11.24 13.28
N GLU A 228 1.83 -10.12 13.73
CA GLU A 228 1.97 -8.92 12.92
C GLU A 228 3.30 -8.91 12.16
N TYR A 229 3.23 -8.54 10.89
CA TYR A 229 4.37 -8.04 10.14
C TYR A 229 4.12 -6.56 9.84
N ASN A 230 5.07 -5.67 10.14
CA ASN A 230 4.85 -4.22 10.06
C ASN A 230 5.60 -3.60 8.88
N PHE A 231 5.01 -2.58 8.26
CA PHE A 231 5.66 -1.76 7.23
C PHE A 231 5.91 -0.36 7.81
N ASP A 232 7.18 0.02 7.97
CA ASP A 232 7.61 1.36 8.41
C ASP A 232 8.34 2.06 7.25
N ILE A 233 7.58 2.84 6.48
CA ILE A 233 7.98 3.34 5.17
C ILE A 233 8.45 4.79 5.26
N GLY A 234 9.76 4.97 5.28
CA GLY A 234 10.45 6.27 5.27
C GLY A 234 11.13 6.61 3.94
N LEU A 235 10.88 5.82 2.89
CA LEU A 235 11.43 5.94 1.54
C LEU A 235 10.37 5.47 0.53
N ASN A 236 10.44 5.90 -0.73
CA ASN A 236 9.55 5.36 -1.77
C ASN A 236 9.83 3.86 -1.94
N THR A 237 8.82 3.04 -1.68
CA THR A 237 8.95 1.58 -1.54
C THR A 237 8.00 0.86 -2.48
N THR A 238 8.51 -0.11 -3.22
CA THR A 238 7.71 -1.06 -3.98
C THR A 238 7.86 -2.46 -3.41
N VAL A 239 6.75 -3.13 -3.17
CA VAL A 239 6.68 -4.56 -2.83
C VAL A 239 5.91 -5.25 -3.94
N SER A 240 6.52 -6.23 -4.62
CA SER A 240 5.88 -6.89 -5.76
C SER A 240 6.02 -8.40 -5.75
N GLY A 241 4.94 -9.10 -6.09
CA GLY A 241 4.88 -10.57 -6.17
C GLY A 241 3.84 -11.05 -7.17
N ALA A 242 3.70 -12.36 -7.34
CA ALA A 242 2.62 -12.93 -8.15
C ALA A 242 1.25 -12.57 -7.55
N ASN A 243 1.09 -12.83 -6.24
CA ASN A 243 0.09 -12.28 -5.33
C ASN A 243 0.80 -11.54 -4.18
N VAL A 244 0.11 -10.56 -3.59
CA VAL A 244 0.57 -9.86 -2.38
C VAL A 244 -0.55 -9.85 -1.35
N ASP A 245 -0.44 -10.68 -0.32
CA ASP A 245 -1.42 -10.78 0.76
C ASP A 245 -0.86 -10.17 2.05
N TYR A 246 -1.53 -9.16 2.59
CA TYR A 246 -1.22 -8.57 3.89
C TYR A 246 -2.33 -8.94 4.86
N LEU A 247 -2.02 -9.91 5.72
CA LEU A 247 -3.01 -10.54 6.59
C LEU A 247 -3.16 -9.81 7.93
N LYS A 248 -2.05 -9.32 8.49
CA LYS A 248 -2.06 -8.65 9.79
C LYS A 248 -0.81 -7.81 10.05
N GLY A 249 -0.99 -6.59 10.55
CA GLY A 249 0.08 -5.68 10.96
C GLY A 249 -0.22 -4.22 10.65
N ASN A 250 0.80 -3.37 10.79
CA ASN A 250 0.65 -1.93 10.63
C ASN A 250 1.32 -1.43 9.35
N ILE A 251 0.61 -0.65 8.55
CA ILE A 251 1.17 0.09 7.41
C ILE A 251 1.34 1.55 7.81
N LYS A 252 2.59 1.95 8.07
CA LYS A 252 2.96 3.32 8.36
C LYS A 252 3.75 3.91 7.19
N VAL A 253 3.23 4.97 6.59
CA VAL A 253 3.89 5.65 5.47
C VAL A 253 4.11 7.11 5.82
N ALA A 254 5.37 7.55 5.73
CA ALA A 254 5.76 8.92 6.04
C ALA A 254 5.24 9.92 4.99
N GLU A 255 5.08 11.18 5.41
CA GLU A 255 4.67 12.27 4.53
C GLU A 255 5.60 12.41 3.32
N GLY A 256 5.00 12.57 2.14
CA GLY A 256 5.72 12.68 0.87
C GLY A 256 6.44 11.40 0.41
N LYS A 257 6.18 10.26 1.07
CA LYS A 257 6.69 8.94 0.65
C LYS A 257 5.57 8.08 0.07
N GLU A 258 5.98 7.10 -0.73
CA GLU A 258 5.07 6.20 -1.43
C GLU A 258 5.31 4.76 -1.02
N LEU A 259 4.24 4.00 -0.83
CA LEU A 259 4.24 2.54 -0.77
C LEU A 259 3.40 2.01 -1.93
N SER A 260 3.98 1.17 -2.78
CA SER A 260 3.25 0.45 -3.83
C SER A 260 3.28 -1.05 -3.58
N LEU A 261 2.11 -1.65 -3.40
CA LEU A 261 1.93 -3.10 -3.36
C LEU A 261 1.45 -3.55 -4.74
N VAL A 262 2.28 -4.32 -5.44
CA VAL A 262 2.09 -4.64 -6.86
C VAL A 262 2.01 -6.14 -7.07
N SER A 263 0.82 -6.62 -7.39
CA SER A 263 0.62 -8.02 -7.79
C SER A 263 0.38 -8.15 -9.28
N THR A 264 0.75 -9.30 -9.85
CA THR A 264 0.35 -9.65 -11.22
C THR A 264 -1.10 -10.14 -11.30
N THR A 265 -1.63 -10.64 -10.18
CA THR A 265 -2.95 -11.28 -10.11
C THR A 265 -3.81 -10.62 -9.05
N LYS A 266 -3.53 -10.85 -7.76
CA LYS A 266 -4.34 -10.31 -6.66
C LYS A 266 -3.51 -9.68 -5.55
N THR A 267 -4.00 -8.55 -5.07
CA THR A 267 -3.54 -7.91 -3.84
C THR A 267 -4.64 -7.99 -2.79
N THR A 268 -4.32 -8.52 -1.61
CA THR A 268 -5.28 -8.70 -0.51
C THR A 268 -4.81 -7.92 0.70
N ILE A 269 -5.65 -7.05 1.24
CA ILE A 269 -5.44 -6.36 2.51
C ILE A 269 -6.54 -6.81 3.45
N GLU A 270 -6.20 -7.63 4.45
CA GLU A 270 -7.18 -8.19 5.38
C GLU A 270 -7.56 -7.24 6.51
N GLU A 271 -8.68 -7.53 7.18
CA GLU A 271 -9.22 -6.77 8.33
C GLU A 271 -8.20 -6.54 9.46
N GLY A 272 -7.19 -7.42 9.58
CA GLY A 272 -6.14 -7.33 10.59
C GLY A 272 -5.08 -6.26 10.31
N VAL A 273 -5.19 -5.53 9.19
CA VAL A 273 -4.24 -4.49 8.80
C VAL A 273 -4.71 -3.11 9.26
N VAL A 274 -3.81 -2.38 9.92
CA VAL A 274 -4.07 -1.03 10.42
C VAL A 274 -3.22 -0.02 9.66
N PHE A 275 -3.83 1.07 9.21
CA PHE A 275 -3.14 2.14 8.50
C PHE A 275 -2.80 3.34 9.40
N ALA A 276 -1.59 3.84 9.23
CA ALA A 276 -1.11 5.13 9.69
C ALA A 276 -0.43 5.85 8.51
N ASN A 277 -1.22 6.18 7.49
CA ASN A 277 -0.75 6.72 6.23
C ASN A 277 -0.71 8.26 6.24
N ALA A 278 0.48 8.83 6.11
CA ALA A 278 0.69 10.25 5.84
C ALA A 278 1.23 10.54 4.42
N GLY A 279 1.57 9.49 3.67
CA GLY A 279 2.11 9.56 2.31
C GLY A 279 1.08 9.11 1.27
N THR A 280 1.52 8.31 0.29
CA THR A 280 0.63 7.65 -0.67
C THR A 280 0.80 6.13 -0.58
N VAL A 281 -0.31 5.40 -0.48
CA VAL A 281 -0.36 3.95 -0.59
C VAL A 281 -1.07 3.60 -1.89
N THR A 282 -0.43 2.79 -2.73
CA THR A 282 -1.01 2.25 -3.96
C THR A 282 -1.12 0.74 -3.84
N LEU A 283 -2.32 0.22 -4.03
CA LEU A 283 -2.62 -1.21 -4.10
C LEU A 283 -2.93 -1.53 -5.56
N SER A 284 -2.20 -2.48 -6.15
CA SER A 284 -2.38 -2.81 -7.57
C SER A 284 -2.40 -4.31 -7.82
N GLY A 285 -3.22 -4.74 -8.77
CA GLY A 285 -3.40 -6.13 -9.20
C GLY A 285 -4.45 -6.23 -10.30
N ALA A 286 -4.67 -7.43 -10.86
CA ALA A 286 -5.87 -7.66 -11.67
C ALA A 286 -7.14 -7.49 -10.81
N SER A 287 -7.10 -7.99 -9.57
CA SER A 287 -8.08 -7.71 -8.53
C SER A 287 -7.43 -7.19 -7.25
N VAL A 288 -8.18 -6.41 -6.48
CA VAL A 288 -7.79 -5.97 -5.14
C VAL A 288 -8.93 -6.27 -4.16
N ASP A 289 -8.63 -7.01 -3.12
CA ASP A 289 -9.53 -7.24 -1.98
C ASP A 289 -9.06 -6.35 -0.83
N PHE A 290 -9.90 -5.38 -0.47
CA PHE A 290 -9.62 -4.40 0.56
C PHE A 290 -10.60 -4.58 1.73
N ASN A 291 -10.20 -5.39 2.71
CA ASN A 291 -11.01 -5.77 3.86
C ASN A 291 -10.66 -5.00 5.14
N ALA A 292 -9.62 -4.15 5.09
CA ALA A 292 -9.23 -3.30 6.22
C ALA A 292 -10.05 -2.01 6.30
N ASP A 293 -10.11 -1.44 7.50
CA ASP A 293 -10.68 -0.12 7.71
C ASP A 293 -9.71 0.99 7.30
N TYR A 294 -10.24 2.04 6.68
CA TYR A 294 -9.49 3.22 6.25
C TYR A 294 -10.28 4.50 6.50
N ALA A 295 -9.93 5.14 7.61
CA ALA A 295 -10.61 6.34 8.08
C ALA A 295 -9.71 7.58 7.93
N ALA A 296 -10.29 8.67 7.43
CA ALA A 296 -9.58 9.91 7.11
C ALA A 296 -8.96 10.60 8.33
N GLU A 297 -9.50 10.37 9.53
CA GLU A 297 -8.98 10.97 10.77
C GLU A 297 -7.67 10.32 11.25
N GLN A 298 -7.43 9.05 10.90
CA GLN A 298 -6.15 8.35 11.15
C GLN A 298 -5.17 8.48 9.97
N ASN A 299 -5.65 8.84 8.78
CA ASN A 299 -4.89 8.81 7.54
C ASN A 299 -4.95 10.17 6.81
N SER A 300 -3.90 10.98 6.98
CA SER A 300 -3.76 12.25 6.28
C SER A 300 -3.23 12.10 4.84
N GLY A 301 -2.76 10.91 4.49
CA GLY A 301 -2.24 10.56 3.17
C GLY A 301 -3.32 10.16 2.16
N LYS A 302 -2.86 9.65 1.01
CA LYS A 302 -3.71 9.16 -0.09
C LYS A 302 -3.68 7.63 -0.20
N LEU A 303 -4.82 7.02 -0.49
CA LEU A 303 -4.95 5.63 -0.89
C LEU A 303 -5.38 5.55 -2.35
N VAL A 304 -4.67 4.75 -3.14
CA VAL A 304 -4.98 4.47 -4.54
C VAL A 304 -5.21 2.97 -4.69
N VAL A 305 -6.34 2.59 -5.28
CA VAL A 305 -6.67 1.19 -5.54
C VAL A 305 -6.81 0.96 -7.05
N GLU A 306 -5.92 0.12 -7.58
CA GLU A 306 -5.76 -0.19 -9.00
C GLU A 306 -6.06 -1.67 -9.26
N GLY A 307 -7.29 -1.96 -9.67
CA GLY A 307 -7.72 -3.31 -10.02
C GLY A 307 -9.23 -3.43 -9.88
N THR A 308 -9.81 -4.55 -10.28
CA THR A 308 -11.20 -4.84 -9.91
C THR A 308 -11.28 -4.94 -8.39
N THR A 309 -11.97 -3.98 -7.76
CA THR A 309 -11.87 -3.76 -6.30
C THR A 309 -13.08 -4.33 -5.56
N SER A 310 -12.83 -5.09 -4.51
CA SER A 310 -13.83 -5.46 -3.50
C SER A 310 -13.50 -4.78 -2.18
N ILE A 311 -14.48 -4.12 -1.57
CA ILE A 311 -14.35 -3.43 -0.28
C ILE A 311 -15.11 -4.26 0.75
N GLY A 312 -14.37 -4.88 1.67
CA GLY A 312 -14.89 -5.63 2.82
C GLY A 312 -14.79 -4.89 4.15
N GLY A 313 -13.91 -3.89 4.24
CA GLY A 313 -13.78 -3.02 5.42
C GLY A 313 -14.59 -1.73 5.30
N ALA A 314 -14.38 -0.81 6.24
CA ALA A 314 -15.01 0.50 6.24
C ALA A 314 -14.07 1.61 5.71
N ILE A 315 -14.52 2.37 4.72
CA ILE A 315 -13.91 3.65 4.34
C ILE A 315 -14.70 4.77 5.01
N MET A 316 -14.05 5.59 5.87
CA MET A 316 -14.76 6.56 6.72
C MET A 316 -14.20 7.99 6.61
N GLY A 317 -15.11 8.96 6.54
CA GLY A 317 -14.79 10.38 6.37
C GLY A 317 -14.24 10.71 4.97
N GLY A 318 -13.82 11.96 4.79
CA GLY A 318 -13.14 12.43 3.58
C GLY A 318 -13.93 12.26 2.27
N GLU A 319 -13.29 12.52 1.14
CA GLU A 319 -13.86 12.27 -0.19
C GLU A 319 -13.29 10.98 -0.80
N VAL A 320 -14.19 10.16 -1.36
CA VAL A 320 -13.86 8.98 -2.16
C VAL A 320 -14.12 9.29 -3.63
N ARG A 321 -13.09 9.12 -4.46
CA ARG A 321 -13.13 9.43 -5.89
C ARG A 321 -13.07 8.18 -6.75
N LEU A 322 -13.95 8.09 -7.74
CA LEU A 322 -13.93 7.08 -8.79
C LEU A 322 -13.52 7.76 -10.10
N ALA A 323 -12.26 7.58 -10.49
CA ALA A 323 -11.65 8.25 -11.63
C ALA A 323 -10.36 7.53 -12.06
N ASP A 324 -9.83 7.88 -13.23
CA ASP A 324 -8.56 7.31 -13.71
C ASP A 324 -7.35 7.82 -12.93
N ASP A 325 -7.44 8.99 -12.28
CA ASP A 325 -6.38 9.59 -11.49
C ASP A 325 -6.99 10.58 -10.47
N PHE A 326 -6.22 10.92 -9.44
CA PHE A 326 -6.48 12.13 -8.65
C PHE A 326 -6.34 13.39 -9.51
N ALA A 327 -7.10 14.42 -9.17
CA ALA A 327 -6.94 15.75 -9.70
C ALA A 327 -5.52 16.27 -9.43
N LYS A 328 -4.97 16.95 -10.44
CA LYS A 328 -3.62 17.53 -10.39
C LYS A 328 -3.69 19.02 -10.66
N ASP A 329 -2.80 19.77 -10.02
CA ASP A 329 -2.58 21.18 -10.32
C ASP A 329 -1.90 21.36 -11.70
N LYS A 330 -1.74 22.61 -12.12
CA LYS A 330 -1.02 22.98 -13.34
C LYS A 330 0.46 22.56 -13.37
N ASN A 331 1.01 22.14 -12.24
CA ASN A 331 2.36 21.65 -12.06
C ASN A 331 2.43 20.11 -12.00
N ASN A 332 1.33 19.42 -12.31
CA ASN A 332 1.19 17.96 -12.28
C ASN A 332 1.39 17.35 -10.88
N LYS A 333 1.18 18.14 -9.82
CA LYS A 333 1.13 17.67 -8.43
C LYS A 333 -0.30 17.35 -8.06
N ILE A 334 -0.50 16.32 -7.23
CA ILE A 334 -1.83 15.99 -6.72
C ILE A 334 -2.36 17.18 -5.90
N ASP A 335 -3.51 17.69 -6.31
CA ASP A 335 -4.26 18.78 -5.67
C ASP A 335 -5.74 18.38 -5.63
N ASP A 336 -5.99 17.24 -4.99
CA ASP A 336 -7.30 16.61 -4.88
C ASP A 336 -7.72 16.55 -3.41
N ALA A 337 -8.98 16.85 -3.13
CA ALA A 337 -9.57 16.73 -1.81
C ALA A 337 -9.85 15.25 -1.45
N ALA A 338 -10.04 14.39 -2.44
CA ALA A 338 -10.20 12.96 -2.27
C ALA A 338 -8.99 12.32 -1.60
N PHE A 339 -9.21 11.56 -0.53
CA PHE A 339 -8.15 10.81 0.15
C PHE A 339 -8.09 9.34 -0.30
N VAL A 340 -9.15 8.86 -0.96
CA VAL A 340 -9.20 7.53 -1.60
C VAL A 340 -9.54 7.70 -3.09
N LEU A 341 -8.80 7.00 -3.94
CA LEU A 341 -9.05 6.86 -5.37
C LEU A 341 -9.31 5.39 -5.72
N LEU A 342 -10.47 5.11 -6.32
CA LEU A 342 -10.87 3.81 -6.86
C LEU A 342 -10.79 3.86 -8.39
N LYS A 343 -9.72 3.32 -8.97
CA LYS A 343 -9.42 3.55 -10.40
C LYS A 343 -10.32 2.80 -11.37
N ASN A 344 -10.91 1.68 -10.98
CA ASN A 344 -11.67 0.80 -11.88
C ASN A 344 -13.10 0.55 -11.41
N GLY A 345 -13.66 1.44 -10.60
CA GLY A 345 -14.89 1.14 -9.87
C GLY A 345 -14.63 0.25 -8.66
N ALA A 346 -15.71 -0.14 -7.97
CA ALA A 346 -15.61 -1.08 -6.86
C ALA A 346 -16.93 -1.81 -6.59
N THR A 347 -16.84 -2.92 -5.87
CA THR A 347 -17.94 -3.57 -5.19
C THR A 347 -17.78 -3.38 -3.69
N VAL A 348 -18.72 -2.69 -3.05
CA VAL A 348 -18.86 -2.70 -1.59
C VAL A 348 -19.56 -4.01 -1.22
N THR A 349 -18.80 -4.95 -0.66
CA THR A 349 -19.31 -6.28 -0.27
C THR A 349 -20.29 -6.18 0.89
N GLU A 350 -20.96 -7.28 1.24
CA GLU A 350 -21.98 -7.33 2.30
C GLU A 350 -21.50 -6.80 3.67
N ASP A 351 -20.25 -7.06 4.02
CA ASP A 351 -19.62 -6.57 5.26
C ASP A 351 -18.98 -5.18 5.11
N GLY A 352 -18.79 -4.72 3.86
CA GLY A 352 -18.11 -3.49 3.54
C GLY A 352 -18.96 -2.24 3.69
N SER A 353 -18.29 -1.09 3.89
CA SER A 353 -18.98 0.19 3.89
C SER A 353 -18.14 1.35 3.35
N ILE A 354 -18.83 2.33 2.76
CA ILE A 354 -18.29 3.66 2.46
C ILE A 354 -19.14 4.69 3.20
N ASN A 355 -18.58 5.31 4.23
CA ASN A 355 -19.17 6.44 4.94
C ASN A 355 -18.33 7.69 4.68
N ALA A 356 -18.57 8.38 3.57
CA ALA A 356 -17.70 9.46 3.10
C ALA A 356 -18.39 10.82 3.17
N THR A 357 -17.64 11.91 3.38
CA THR A 357 -18.21 13.26 3.27
C THR A 357 -18.61 13.60 1.83
N GLN A 358 -17.96 12.99 0.85
CA GLN A 358 -18.33 13.12 -0.56
C GLN A 358 -17.95 11.87 -1.36
N LEU A 359 -18.79 11.50 -2.31
CA LEU A 359 -18.52 10.50 -3.34
C LEU A 359 -18.43 11.20 -4.70
N THR A 360 -17.29 11.11 -5.38
CA THR A 360 -17.07 11.81 -6.66
C THR A 360 -16.85 10.83 -7.80
N PHE A 361 -17.70 10.87 -8.82
CA PHE A 361 -17.52 10.20 -10.09
C PHE A 361 -16.95 11.17 -11.12
N ALA A 362 -15.70 10.96 -11.50
CA ALA A 362 -15.00 11.76 -12.50
C ALA A 362 -14.42 10.93 -13.65
N GLY A 363 -14.98 9.73 -13.85
CA GLY A 363 -14.81 8.92 -15.03
C GLY A 363 -15.97 7.94 -15.19
N ASP A 364 -16.00 7.22 -16.31
CA ASP A 364 -16.92 6.10 -16.55
C ASP A 364 -16.57 4.94 -15.60
N LYS A 365 -17.20 4.94 -14.42
CA LYS A 365 -16.91 4.05 -13.30
C LYS A 365 -18.21 3.63 -12.61
N ALA A 366 -18.25 2.37 -12.21
CA ALA A 366 -19.38 1.77 -11.53
C ALA A 366 -19.06 1.49 -10.06
N LEU A 367 -20.05 1.67 -9.20
CA LEU A 367 -20.04 1.23 -7.81
C LEU A 367 -21.19 0.24 -7.60
N ASP A 368 -20.87 -1.01 -7.28
CA ASP A 368 -21.83 -2.03 -6.87
C ASP A 368 -21.92 -2.08 -5.34
N VAL A 369 -23.12 -2.04 -4.77
CA VAL A 369 -23.35 -1.88 -3.33
C VAL A 369 -24.17 -3.05 -2.80
N LYS A 370 -23.49 -3.98 -2.15
CA LYS A 370 -24.08 -5.08 -1.36
C LYS A 370 -24.05 -4.81 0.13
N GLY A 371 -23.07 -4.04 0.59
CA GLY A 371 -22.99 -3.51 1.96
C GLY A 371 -23.69 -2.15 2.08
N THR A 372 -22.98 -1.17 2.65
CA THR A 372 -23.57 0.16 2.92
C THR A 372 -22.78 1.30 2.28
N VAL A 373 -23.48 2.22 1.64
CA VAL A 373 -22.92 3.52 1.22
C VAL A 373 -23.70 4.64 1.89
N GLU A 374 -23.02 5.49 2.63
CA GLU A 374 -23.58 6.71 3.21
C GLU A 374 -22.66 7.88 2.88
N THR A 375 -23.21 8.91 2.22
CA THR A 375 -22.46 10.12 1.95
C THR A 375 -23.28 11.39 2.12
N ALA A 376 -22.63 12.49 2.47
CA ALA A 376 -23.28 13.80 2.54
C ALA A 376 -23.50 14.41 1.14
N ALA A 377 -22.66 14.06 0.16
CA ALA A 377 -22.79 14.57 -1.21
C ALA A 377 -22.27 13.56 -2.23
N THR A 378 -22.94 13.49 -3.38
CA THR A 378 -22.48 12.73 -4.55
C THR A 378 -22.30 13.70 -5.72
N VAL A 379 -21.10 13.76 -6.29
CA VAL A 379 -20.77 14.64 -7.41
C VAL A 379 -20.44 13.81 -8.65
N VAL A 380 -21.04 14.16 -9.78
CA VAL A 380 -20.82 13.48 -11.06
C VAL A 380 -20.38 14.50 -12.09
N SER A 381 -19.16 14.33 -12.59
CA SER A 381 -18.49 15.27 -13.51
C SER A 381 -18.07 14.65 -14.84
N ALA A 382 -18.36 13.36 -15.03
CA ALA A 382 -18.03 12.61 -16.24
C ALA A 382 -19.21 11.71 -16.66
N PRO A 383 -19.29 11.33 -17.95
CA PRO A 383 -20.25 10.34 -18.41
C PRO A 383 -19.89 8.92 -17.95
N GLY A 384 -20.90 8.04 -17.91
CA GLY A 384 -20.81 6.62 -17.60
C GLY A 384 -20.89 6.28 -16.11
N ALA A 385 -21.02 7.27 -15.23
CA ALA A 385 -21.06 7.03 -13.80
C ALA A 385 -22.29 6.21 -13.40
N SER A 386 -22.11 5.17 -12.59
CA SER A 386 -23.22 4.35 -12.12
C SER A 386 -23.07 3.85 -10.68
N VAL A 387 -24.22 3.76 -10.00
CA VAL A 387 -24.38 3.08 -8.72
C VAL A 387 -25.44 2.01 -8.89
N THR A 388 -25.11 0.78 -8.51
CA THR A 388 -26.08 -0.32 -8.42
C THR A 388 -26.16 -0.77 -6.98
N VAL A 389 -27.35 -0.74 -6.39
CA VAL A 389 -27.62 -1.35 -5.09
C VAL A 389 -28.14 -2.74 -5.34
N SER A 390 -27.32 -3.73 -4.98
CA SER A 390 -27.51 -5.13 -5.36
C SER A 390 -27.93 -6.00 -4.19
N GLY A 391 -28.58 -7.12 -4.53
CA GLY A 391 -28.83 -8.20 -3.59
C GLY A 391 -27.59 -9.07 -3.37
N TYR A 392 -27.55 -9.73 -2.23
CA TYR A 392 -26.61 -10.80 -1.89
C TYR A 392 -27.34 -11.93 -1.16
N GLU A 393 -26.76 -13.13 -1.20
CA GLU A 393 -27.32 -14.29 -0.52
C GLU A 393 -27.11 -14.14 0.99
N ASP A 394 -28.17 -14.36 1.76
CA ASP A 394 -28.06 -14.40 3.22
C ASP A 394 -27.14 -15.56 3.63
N PRO A 395 -26.01 -15.30 4.33
CA PRO A 395 -25.04 -16.34 4.69
C PRO A 395 -25.63 -17.41 5.63
N ASP A 396 -26.69 -17.07 6.38
CA ASP A 396 -27.39 -18.00 7.27
C ASP A 396 -28.55 -18.74 6.56
N ASN A 397 -28.99 -18.25 5.40
CA ASN A 397 -30.10 -18.82 4.66
C ASN A 397 -30.06 -18.46 3.16
N ALA A 398 -29.38 -19.27 2.35
CA ALA A 398 -29.24 -19.06 0.90
C ALA A 398 -30.57 -18.93 0.10
N SER A 399 -31.74 -19.23 0.68
CA SER A 399 -33.05 -18.96 0.06
C SER A 399 -33.58 -17.54 0.30
N ASN A 400 -32.87 -16.74 1.11
CA ASN A 400 -33.17 -15.36 1.41
C ASN A 400 -32.15 -14.45 0.71
N THR A 401 -32.62 -13.37 0.09
CA THR A 401 -31.77 -12.35 -0.51
C THR A 401 -31.82 -11.12 0.36
N LEU A 402 -30.66 -10.76 0.90
CA LEU A 402 -30.43 -9.47 1.55
C LEU A 402 -29.96 -8.46 0.52
N TYR A 403 -29.96 -7.18 0.88
CA TYR A 403 -29.67 -6.10 -0.06
C TYR A 403 -28.81 -5.05 0.60
N GLY A 404 -27.95 -4.44 -0.19
CA GLY A 404 -27.21 -3.28 0.25
C GLY A 404 -28.12 -2.08 0.51
N SER A 405 -27.56 -1.06 1.14
CA SER A 405 -28.25 0.21 1.38
C SER A 405 -27.40 1.39 0.90
N ALA A 406 -28.07 2.43 0.40
CA ALA A 406 -27.41 3.62 -0.09
C ALA A 406 -28.14 4.91 0.32
N ASN A 407 -27.41 5.82 0.95
CA ASN A 407 -27.74 7.23 1.09
C ASN A 407 -26.70 8.05 0.34
N LEU A 408 -27.11 8.68 -0.77
CA LEU A 408 -26.22 9.41 -1.68
C LEU A 408 -26.13 10.91 -1.36
N GLY A 409 -26.76 11.37 -0.28
CA GLY A 409 -26.69 12.78 0.15
C GLY A 409 -27.23 13.73 -0.92
N ALA A 410 -26.62 14.91 -1.06
CA ALA A 410 -26.92 15.82 -2.16
C ALA A 410 -26.27 15.34 -3.46
N ILE A 411 -27.06 14.91 -4.44
CA ILE A 411 -26.58 14.50 -5.75
C ILE A 411 -26.47 15.74 -6.65
N THR A 412 -25.28 15.99 -7.18
CA THR A 412 -25.00 17.04 -8.16
C THR A 412 -24.40 16.43 -9.42
N ILE A 413 -25.09 16.60 -10.55
CA ILE A 413 -24.54 16.32 -11.87
C ILE A 413 -24.05 17.64 -12.44
N GLU A 414 -22.73 17.78 -12.51
CA GLU A 414 -22.06 19.02 -12.88
C GLU A 414 -22.21 19.34 -14.37
N ASP A 415 -22.06 20.62 -14.69
CA ASP A 415 -21.71 21.04 -16.05
C ASP A 415 -20.35 20.43 -16.42
N ALA A 416 -20.23 19.82 -17.61
CA ALA A 416 -19.02 19.14 -18.05
C ALA A 416 -18.80 19.32 -19.57
N THR A 417 -17.55 19.09 -20.00
CA THR A 417 -17.16 19.24 -21.43
C THR A 417 -17.86 18.21 -22.31
N SER A 418 -18.08 17.01 -21.77
CA SER A 418 -19.03 16.00 -22.26
C SER A 418 -20.14 15.89 -21.23
N ALA A 419 -21.40 15.77 -21.67
CA ALA A 419 -22.54 15.68 -20.77
C ALA A 419 -22.31 14.59 -19.72
N ALA A 420 -22.18 15.00 -18.45
CA ALA A 420 -22.10 14.06 -17.35
C ALA A 420 -23.43 13.32 -17.22
N ASP A 421 -23.39 12.02 -16.99
CA ASP A 421 -24.58 11.24 -16.74
C ASP A 421 -24.38 10.25 -15.60
N PHE A 422 -25.45 10.08 -14.84
CA PHE A 422 -25.47 9.23 -13.67
C PHE A 422 -26.63 8.25 -13.75
N THR A 423 -26.30 6.96 -13.65
CA THR A 423 -27.31 5.89 -13.60
C THR A 423 -27.35 5.28 -12.21
N LEU A 424 -28.52 5.34 -11.57
CA LEU A 424 -28.82 4.65 -10.35
C LEU A 424 -29.71 3.45 -10.64
N THR A 425 -29.29 2.27 -10.21
CA THR A 425 -30.08 1.04 -10.23
C THR A 425 -30.33 0.62 -8.78
N ASN A 426 -31.57 0.76 -8.31
CA ASN A 426 -31.97 0.12 -7.07
C ASN A 426 -32.51 -1.27 -7.42
N GLY A 427 -31.65 -2.29 -7.34
CA GLY A 427 -31.97 -3.66 -7.78
C GLY A 427 -33.03 -4.37 -6.93
N ASN A 428 -33.67 -3.68 -5.98
CA ASN A 428 -34.80 -4.20 -5.24
C ASN A 428 -35.70 -3.13 -4.61
N ASN A 429 -37.00 -3.29 -4.83
CA ASN A 429 -38.06 -2.44 -4.30
C ASN A 429 -38.27 -2.51 -2.77
N LYS A 430 -37.47 -3.29 -2.02
CA LYS A 430 -37.60 -3.41 -0.55
C LYS A 430 -36.61 -2.57 0.25
N VAL A 431 -35.56 -2.02 -0.38
CA VAL A 431 -34.64 -1.11 0.30
C VAL A 431 -34.82 0.28 -0.28
N ASP A 432 -35.05 1.24 0.60
CA ASP A 432 -35.12 2.64 0.21
C ASP A 432 -33.70 3.13 -0.08
N VAL A 433 -33.42 3.42 -1.35
CA VAL A 433 -32.29 4.28 -1.71
C VAL A 433 -32.71 5.72 -1.49
N THR A 434 -31.87 6.47 -0.78
CA THR A 434 -32.19 7.84 -0.38
C THR A 434 -31.14 8.83 -0.87
N ALA A 435 -31.57 10.07 -1.10
CA ALA A 435 -30.71 11.22 -1.29
C ALA A 435 -31.43 12.46 -0.76
N GLU A 436 -30.66 13.45 -0.31
CA GLU A 436 -31.20 14.72 0.15
C GLU A 436 -31.77 15.52 -1.03
N SER A 437 -31.03 15.57 -2.14
CA SER A 437 -31.43 16.35 -3.31
C SER A 437 -30.87 15.78 -4.60
N LEU A 438 -31.49 16.16 -5.72
CA LEU A 438 -30.95 16.00 -7.06
C LEU A 438 -30.83 17.35 -7.74
N THR A 439 -29.61 17.73 -8.12
CA THR A 439 -29.31 18.92 -8.91
C THR A 439 -28.65 18.52 -10.22
N ILE A 440 -29.20 19.00 -11.34
CA ILE A 440 -28.53 18.94 -12.66
C ILE A 440 -28.20 20.37 -13.06
N GLU A 441 -26.91 20.67 -13.18
CA GLU A 441 -26.43 22.00 -13.51
C GLU A 441 -26.66 22.37 -15.00
N ALA A 442 -26.71 23.68 -15.26
CA ALA A 442 -26.86 24.20 -16.62
C ALA A 442 -25.53 24.11 -17.37
N GLY A 443 -25.56 23.77 -18.66
CA GLY A 443 -24.40 23.94 -19.53
C GLY A 443 -24.15 25.42 -19.81
N VAL A 444 -23.36 26.10 -18.98
CA VAL A 444 -23.17 27.57 -19.04
C VAL A 444 -21.72 28.02 -19.00
N SER A 445 -20.76 27.12 -18.85
CA SER A 445 -19.34 27.48 -18.83
C SER A 445 -18.78 27.66 -20.24
N ALA A 446 -17.76 28.50 -20.42
CA ALA A 446 -17.17 28.79 -21.73
C ALA A 446 -16.67 27.53 -22.49
N ASP A 447 -16.31 26.48 -21.74
CA ASP A 447 -15.81 25.20 -22.25
C ASP A 447 -16.75 24.00 -21.98
N LYS A 448 -17.88 24.21 -21.29
CA LYS A 448 -18.82 23.15 -20.87
C LYS A 448 -20.24 23.57 -21.28
N THR A 449 -20.81 22.87 -22.25
CA THR A 449 -21.97 23.38 -23.02
C THR A 449 -23.20 22.49 -22.98
N THR A 450 -23.12 21.36 -22.26
CA THR A 450 -24.18 20.35 -22.23
C THR A 450 -24.56 20.06 -20.79
N ALA A 451 -25.81 20.33 -20.44
CA ALA A 451 -26.38 19.89 -19.16
C ALA A 451 -26.38 18.36 -19.07
N GLY A 452 -26.24 17.85 -17.85
CA GLY A 452 -26.13 16.41 -17.59
C GLY A 452 -27.46 15.65 -17.60
N ALA A 453 -27.38 14.35 -17.31
CA ALA A 453 -28.53 13.47 -17.25
C ALA A 453 -28.53 12.56 -16.00
N PHE A 454 -29.69 12.41 -15.39
CA PHE A 454 -29.94 11.41 -14.34
C PHE A 454 -30.85 10.31 -14.86
N THR A 455 -30.52 9.06 -14.57
CA THR A 455 -31.35 7.90 -14.87
C THR A 455 -31.57 7.06 -13.61
N LEU A 456 -32.84 6.86 -13.22
CA LEU A 456 -33.24 5.77 -12.33
C LEU A 456 -33.62 4.57 -13.19
N ALA A 457 -32.73 3.59 -13.27
CA ALA A 457 -32.88 2.43 -14.14
C ALA A 457 -33.84 1.38 -13.58
N GLU A 458 -33.89 1.24 -12.26
CA GLU A 458 -34.75 0.29 -11.56
C GLU A 458 -35.00 0.78 -10.12
N GLY A 459 -36.15 0.39 -9.58
CA GLY A 459 -36.51 0.54 -8.17
C GLY A 459 -36.86 1.96 -7.74
N GLY A 460 -36.87 2.17 -6.43
CA GLY A 460 -37.26 3.44 -5.79
C GLY A 460 -36.07 4.31 -5.40
N LEU A 461 -36.25 5.62 -5.51
CA LEU A 461 -35.35 6.64 -4.95
C LEU A 461 -36.20 7.70 -4.23
N THR A 462 -35.86 7.99 -2.97
CA THR A 462 -36.48 9.08 -2.22
C THR A 462 -35.60 10.34 -2.26
N LEU A 463 -36.20 11.47 -2.63
CA LEU A 463 -35.56 12.80 -2.70
C LEU A 463 -36.37 13.85 -1.95
N ASN A 464 -35.71 14.76 -1.24
CA ASN A 464 -36.41 15.91 -0.64
C ASN A 464 -36.62 17.04 -1.65
N THR A 465 -35.62 17.30 -2.49
CA THR A 465 -35.67 18.39 -3.48
C THR A 465 -35.09 17.97 -4.82
N VAL A 466 -35.63 18.53 -5.90
CA VAL A 466 -35.16 18.29 -7.27
C VAL A 466 -35.04 19.63 -8.00
N SER A 467 -33.87 19.91 -8.56
CA SER A 467 -33.55 21.11 -9.32
C SER A 467 -32.88 20.74 -10.64
N ILE A 468 -33.60 20.90 -11.76
CA ILE A 468 -33.11 20.55 -13.09
C ILE A 468 -32.96 21.85 -13.90
N ALA A 469 -31.73 22.21 -14.22
CA ALA A 469 -31.47 23.38 -15.04
C ALA A 469 -31.85 23.15 -16.52
N SER A 470 -31.88 24.24 -17.29
CA SER A 470 -32.23 24.19 -18.72
C SER A 470 -31.34 23.22 -19.49
N GLY A 471 -31.97 22.28 -20.21
CA GLY A 471 -31.28 21.25 -20.98
C GLY A 471 -30.97 19.97 -20.21
N GLY A 472 -31.10 19.96 -18.88
CA GLY A 472 -30.91 18.76 -18.06
C GLY A 472 -31.99 17.72 -18.31
N LYS A 473 -31.64 16.44 -18.16
CA LYS A 473 -32.56 15.32 -18.42
C LYS A 473 -32.69 14.42 -17.20
N VAL A 474 -33.93 14.03 -16.89
CA VAL A 474 -34.24 12.98 -15.90
C VAL A 474 -35.01 11.87 -16.60
N THR A 475 -34.55 10.63 -16.45
CA THR A 475 -35.24 9.43 -16.94
C THR A 475 -35.53 8.51 -15.77
N VAL A 476 -36.76 8.01 -15.68
CA VAL A 476 -37.16 6.99 -14.69
C VAL A 476 -37.79 5.84 -15.46
N TYR A 477 -37.21 4.66 -15.35
CA TYR A 477 -37.75 3.44 -15.94
C TYR A 477 -38.68 2.74 -14.95
N ASP A 478 -39.74 2.12 -15.48
CA ASP A 478 -40.70 1.33 -14.71
C ASP A 478 -40.15 -0.09 -14.50
N ASP A 479 -40.31 -0.63 -13.29
CA ASP A 479 -40.00 -2.02 -12.99
C ASP A 479 -41.07 -2.90 -13.66
N THR A 480 -40.72 -3.52 -14.78
CA THR A 480 -41.66 -4.24 -15.65
C THR A 480 -42.17 -5.58 -15.09
N ASN A 481 -42.22 -5.76 -13.77
CA ASN A 481 -42.78 -6.94 -13.11
C ASN A 481 -44.14 -6.75 -12.40
N HIS A 482 -44.86 -5.65 -12.63
CA HIS A 482 -46.30 -5.62 -12.37
C HIS A 482 -47.11 -5.96 -13.63
N SER A 483 -47.24 -7.27 -13.89
CA SER A 483 -48.36 -7.79 -14.68
C SER A 483 -49.67 -7.39 -14.00
N SER A 484 -50.22 -6.26 -14.41
CA SER A 484 -51.61 -5.89 -14.17
C SER A 484 -52.48 -6.78 -15.06
N ALA A 485 -52.74 -8.00 -14.60
CA ALA A 485 -53.87 -8.74 -15.10
C ALA A 485 -55.14 -7.89 -14.85
N PRO A 486 -55.90 -7.50 -15.89
CA PRO A 486 -57.09 -6.70 -15.70
C PRO A 486 -58.10 -7.56 -14.94
N LYS A 487 -58.48 -7.13 -13.72
CA LYS A 487 -59.69 -7.64 -13.07
C LYS A 487 -60.89 -7.19 -13.89
N GLN A 488 -61.37 -8.06 -14.77
CA GLN A 488 -62.74 -8.00 -15.27
C GLN A 488 -63.67 -8.55 -14.18
N SER A 489 -64.49 -7.66 -13.61
CA SER A 489 -65.97 -7.74 -13.57
C SER A 489 -66.52 -6.63 -12.70
#